data_AF-A0A8T5S2D7-F1
#
_entry.id   AF-A0A8T5S2D7-F1
#
_cell.length_a   1.000
_cell.length_b   1.000
_cell.length_c   1.000
_cell.angle_alpha   90.00
_cell.angle_beta   90.00
_cell.angle_gamma   90.00
#
_symmetry.space_group_name_H-M   'P 1'
#
loop_
_entity.id
_entity.type
_entity.pdbx_description
1 polymer ?
#
loop_
_entity_poly.entity_id
_entity_poly.type
_entity_poly.pdbx_seq_one_letter_code
_entity_poly.pdbx_strand_id
1 'polypeptide(L)'
;MSIRIKTPNLDEIFERWKQKAARIDRKKMEKQFGTKGAAFSLEAISAAEYVKDTMKEAAIYFAVKKSLGPAPKGKEENLVTPPRVGREQFYSFKGATKINKENWKGDEKVPQYESIQAVPCKNCKGKGYLEDRCKTCKGTGKIEETLTVLVGEEQNKEKKQFSYSCGACYGTGNKTEPCKECGGHKNMYKYDILPVPFKTVITGVPILHSSAQTKYEKEIGDDLHSMIEDVEGIRFSDFKELESKSEASLGYMNKNISKTIGAARSDYKKHEKDNDSQITTQIYLFPMIQMFCETKRGQKFELYSLGSGNKFMTYSNF
;
A
#
# COMPACT_ATOMS: atom_id res chain seq x y z
N MET A 1 -23.05 30.52 9.36
CA MET A 1 -23.87 30.77 8.15
C MET A 1 -24.39 29.44 7.65
N SER A 2 -25.69 29.26 7.43
CA SER A 2 -26.21 28.04 6.82
C SER A 2 -25.86 28.04 5.34
N ILE A 3 -24.97 27.14 4.93
CA ILE A 3 -24.60 26.98 3.52
C ILE A 3 -25.72 26.16 2.89
N ARG A 4 -26.70 26.83 2.28
CA ARG A 4 -27.77 26.18 1.52
C ARG A 4 -27.38 26.16 0.05
N ILE A 5 -27.27 24.97 -0.53
CA ILE A 5 -27.03 24.81 -1.96
C ILE A 5 -28.37 24.75 -2.70
N LYS A 6 -28.49 25.47 -3.80
CA LYS A 6 -29.68 25.40 -4.65
C LYS A 6 -29.49 24.27 -5.66
N THR A 7 -30.45 23.36 -5.72
CA THR A 7 -30.47 22.31 -6.75
C THR A 7 -30.67 22.92 -8.15
N PRO A 8 -30.12 22.31 -9.20
CA PRO A 8 -30.32 22.76 -10.57
C PRO A 8 -31.77 22.69 -11.02
N ASN A 9 -32.12 23.56 -11.96
CA ASN A 9 -33.46 23.60 -12.54
C ASN A 9 -33.65 22.38 -13.47
N LEU A 10 -34.81 21.73 -13.39
CA LEU A 10 -35.17 20.58 -14.23
C LEU A 10 -35.06 20.89 -15.73
N ASP A 11 -35.48 22.08 -16.15
CA ASP A 11 -35.39 22.50 -17.55
C ASP A 11 -33.94 22.64 -18.01
N GLU A 12 -33.07 23.19 -17.15
CA GLU A 12 -31.64 23.34 -17.44
C GLU A 12 -30.93 21.98 -17.51
N ILE A 13 -31.28 21.06 -16.60
CA ILE A 13 -30.76 19.68 -16.60
C ILE A 13 -31.13 18.99 -17.91
N PHE A 14 -32.41 19.05 -18.27
CA PHE A 14 -32.93 18.41 -19.47
C PHE A 14 -32.33 19.02 -20.73
N GLU A 15 -32.17 20.35 -20.78
CA GLU A 15 -31.55 21.05 -21.91
C GLU A 15 -30.08 20.66 -22.09
N ARG A 16 -29.29 20.66 -21.00
CA ARG A 16 -27.87 20.21 -21.06
C ARG A 16 -27.76 18.77 -21.53
N TRP A 17 -28.59 17.88 -21.00
CA TRP A 17 -28.63 16.49 -21.46
C TRP A 17 -29.01 16.40 -22.95
N LYS A 18 -30.08 17.09 -23.37
CA LYS A 18 -30.58 17.06 -24.75
C LYS A 18 -29.49 17.48 -25.74
N GLN A 19 -28.76 18.55 -25.43
CA GLN A 19 -27.65 19.02 -26.27
C GLN A 19 -26.51 17.99 -26.33
N LYS A 20 -26.16 17.37 -25.20
CA LYS A 20 -25.12 16.32 -25.15
C LYS A 20 -25.56 15.07 -25.94
N ALA A 21 -26.78 14.59 -25.74
CA ALA A 21 -27.33 13.41 -26.41
C ALA A 21 -27.44 13.61 -27.92
N ALA A 22 -27.86 14.79 -28.38
CA ALA A 22 -27.95 15.11 -29.80
C ALA A 22 -26.59 15.14 -30.50
N ARG A 23 -25.52 15.52 -29.80
CA ARG A 23 -24.15 15.48 -30.34
C ARG A 23 -23.62 14.05 -30.46
N ILE A 24 -23.99 13.18 -29.52
CA ILE A 24 -23.51 11.79 -29.48
C ILE A 24 -24.30 10.90 -30.44
N ASP A 25 -25.63 10.95 -30.39
CA ASP A 25 -26.50 10.07 -31.19
C ASP A 25 -27.78 10.78 -31.66
N ARG A 26 -27.61 11.69 -32.63
CA ARG A 26 -28.73 12.43 -33.25
C ARG A 26 -29.77 11.50 -33.88
N LYS A 27 -29.35 10.38 -34.46
CA LYS A 27 -30.26 9.44 -35.14
C LYS A 27 -31.20 8.76 -34.14
N LYS A 28 -30.68 8.36 -32.98
CA LYS A 28 -31.52 7.80 -31.89
C LYS A 28 -32.45 8.85 -31.31
N MET A 29 -31.99 10.09 -31.14
CA MET A 29 -32.85 11.20 -30.70
C MET A 29 -34.02 11.42 -31.68
N GLU A 30 -33.75 11.50 -32.97
CA GLU A 30 -34.79 11.64 -34.01
C GLU A 30 -35.74 10.44 -34.02
N LYS A 31 -35.21 9.22 -33.88
CA LYS A 31 -36.02 8.01 -33.80
C LYS A 31 -36.99 8.06 -32.62
N GLN A 32 -36.57 8.52 -31.44
CA GLN A 32 -37.39 8.41 -30.23
C GLN A 32 -38.30 9.62 -29.99
N PHE A 33 -37.87 10.82 -30.40
CA PHE A 33 -38.59 12.06 -30.17
C PHE A 33 -39.22 12.66 -31.43
N GLY A 34 -38.82 12.19 -32.63
CA GLY A 34 -39.34 12.68 -33.90
C GLY A 34 -40.81 12.32 -34.12
N THR A 35 -41.54 13.24 -34.75
CA THR A 35 -42.95 13.06 -35.15
C THR A 35 -43.01 12.66 -36.62
N LYS A 36 -43.81 11.64 -36.95
CA LYS A 36 -43.94 11.15 -38.32
C LYS A 36 -44.45 12.26 -39.23
N GLY A 37 -43.71 12.57 -40.30
CA GLY A 37 -44.08 13.59 -41.29
C GLY A 37 -43.66 15.03 -40.95
N ALA A 38 -42.98 15.26 -39.81
CA ALA A 38 -42.44 16.57 -39.44
C ALA A 38 -40.90 16.53 -39.41
N ALA A 39 -40.26 17.66 -39.76
CA ALA A 39 -38.80 17.78 -39.63
C ALA A 39 -38.40 17.74 -38.15
N PHE A 40 -37.36 16.96 -37.83
CA PHE A 40 -36.88 16.82 -36.47
C PHE A 40 -36.17 18.10 -35.97
N SER A 41 -36.67 18.67 -34.88
CA SER A 41 -36.06 19.80 -34.18
C SER A 41 -35.90 19.50 -32.68
N LEU A 42 -34.75 19.86 -32.12
CA LEU A 42 -34.49 19.74 -30.68
C LEU A 42 -35.31 20.74 -29.84
N GLU A 43 -35.75 21.85 -30.45
CA GLU A 43 -36.58 22.86 -29.77
C GLU A 43 -37.98 22.34 -29.45
N ALA A 44 -38.46 21.36 -30.23
CA ALA A 44 -39.74 20.70 -29.99
C ALA A 44 -39.69 19.67 -28.85
N ILE A 45 -38.52 19.48 -28.21
CA ILE A 45 -38.33 18.55 -27.09
C ILE A 45 -38.13 19.35 -25.81
N SER A 46 -39.08 19.26 -24.88
CA SER A 46 -39.08 19.99 -23.61
C SER A 46 -39.22 19.06 -22.40
N ALA A 47 -38.66 19.47 -21.27
CA ALA A 47 -38.78 18.69 -20.03
C ALA A 47 -40.25 18.47 -19.63
N ALA A 48 -41.10 19.50 -19.81
CA ALA A 48 -42.52 19.44 -19.47
C ALA A 48 -43.30 18.30 -20.16
N GLU A 49 -42.89 17.89 -21.36
CA GLU A 49 -43.57 16.81 -22.10
C GLU A 49 -43.04 15.42 -21.72
N TYR A 50 -41.72 15.31 -21.52
CA TYR A 50 -41.03 14.02 -21.44
C TYR A 50 -40.65 13.59 -20.03
N VAL A 51 -40.56 14.51 -19.07
CA VAL A 51 -40.26 14.20 -17.67
C VAL A 51 -41.55 13.82 -16.96
N LYS A 52 -41.61 12.59 -16.47
CA LYS A 52 -42.81 12.04 -15.81
C LYS A 52 -42.76 12.18 -14.30
N ASP A 53 -41.56 12.02 -13.73
CA ASP A 53 -41.36 12.14 -12.28
C ASP A 53 -39.93 12.61 -11.99
N THR A 54 -39.73 13.17 -10.80
CA THR A 54 -38.43 13.62 -10.32
C THR A 54 -38.23 13.31 -8.86
N MET A 55 -37.07 12.73 -8.53
CA MET A 55 -36.66 12.47 -7.15
C MET A 55 -35.48 13.37 -6.78
N LYS A 56 -35.56 13.96 -5.58
CA LYS A 56 -34.46 14.72 -4.97
C LYS A 56 -33.64 13.77 -4.12
N GLU A 57 -32.39 13.61 -4.51
CA GLU A 57 -31.43 12.67 -3.96
C GLU A 57 -30.15 13.42 -3.56
N ALA A 58 -29.14 12.71 -3.05
CA ALA A 58 -27.84 13.27 -2.74
C ALA A 58 -26.73 12.27 -3.04
N ALA A 59 -25.53 12.78 -3.27
CA ALA A 59 -24.33 11.95 -3.30
C ALA A 59 -23.30 12.45 -2.27
N ILE A 60 -22.62 11.52 -1.64
CA ILE A 60 -21.57 11.77 -0.67
C ILE A 60 -20.27 11.28 -1.25
N TYR A 61 -19.27 12.16 -1.25
CA TYR A 61 -17.97 11.89 -1.83
C TYR A 61 -16.85 12.16 -0.84
N PHE A 62 -15.86 11.28 -0.81
CA PHE A 62 -14.56 11.53 -0.20
C PHE A 62 -13.49 10.69 -0.91
N ALA A 63 -12.26 11.19 -0.93
CA ALA A 63 -11.14 10.48 -1.54
C ALA A 63 -10.22 9.88 -0.47
N VAL A 64 -9.88 8.61 -0.67
CA VAL A 64 -8.95 7.88 0.19
C VAL A 64 -7.67 7.61 -0.58
N LYS A 65 -6.55 7.96 0.01
CA LYS A 65 -5.23 7.54 -0.44
C LYS A 65 -4.93 6.20 0.21
N LYS A 66 -4.92 5.15 -0.60
CA LYS A 66 -4.49 3.83 -0.15
C LYS A 66 -2.99 3.69 -0.35
N SER A 67 -2.22 3.65 0.73
CA SER A 67 -0.86 3.10 0.67
C SER A 67 -0.98 1.59 0.54
N LEU A 68 -0.42 1.01 -0.52
CA LEU A 68 -0.32 -0.45 -0.62
C LEU A 68 0.71 -0.94 0.41
N GLY A 69 0.22 -1.18 1.63
CA GLY A 69 0.95 -1.74 2.77
C GLY A 69 1.64 -0.71 3.67
N PRO A 70 1.67 -0.93 4.99
CA PRO A 70 2.61 -0.24 5.85
C PRO A 70 3.95 -0.90 5.55
N ALA A 71 5.03 -0.14 5.34
CA ALA A 71 6.34 -0.78 5.38
C ALA A 71 6.46 -1.49 6.75
N PRO A 72 6.65 -2.82 6.81
CA PRO A 72 6.81 -3.51 8.07
C PRO A 72 7.87 -2.79 8.89
N LYS A 73 7.49 -2.23 10.04
CA LYS A 73 8.44 -1.56 10.92
C LYS A 73 9.21 -2.63 11.67
N GLY A 74 10.52 -2.62 11.55
CA GLY A 74 11.39 -3.53 12.28
C GLY A 74 12.62 -3.86 11.47
N LYS A 75 13.76 -3.83 12.16
CA LYS A 75 15.04 -4.31 11.68
C LYS A 75 15.34 -5.58 12.46
N GLU A 76 15.46 -6.70 11.79
CA GLU A 76 15.93 -7.95 12.39
C GLU A 76 17.36 -8.20 11.90
N GLU A 77 18.28 -8.43 12.83
CA GLU A 77 19.69 -8.68 12.51
C GLU A 77 20.00 -10.17 12.71
N ASN A 78 20.54 -10.81 11.68
CA ASN A 78 21.01 -12.20 11.75
C ASN A 78 22.52 -12.26 11.71
N LEU A 79 23.11 -13.15 12.52
CA LEU A 79 24.56 -13.42 12.55
C LEU A 79 24.81 -14.89 12.22
N VAL A 80 25.51 -15.16 11.12
CA VAL A 80 25.71 -16.53 10.60
C VAL A 80 27.14 -16.77 10.13
N THR A 81 27.49 -18.05 9.92
CA THR A 81 28.77 -18.49 9.35
C THR A 81 28.76 -18.36 7.82
N PRO A 82 29.93 -18.25 7.16
CA PRO A 82 30.00 -18.07 5.70
C PRO A 82 29.23 -19.14 4.88
N PRO A 83 29.29 -20.44 5.21
CA PRO A 83 28.51 -21.46 4.49
C PRO A 83 27.00 -21.28 4.60
N ARG A 84 26.51 -20.66 5.69
CA ARG A 84 25.08 -20.36 5.87
C ARG A 84 24.66 -19.14 5.06
N VAL A 85 25.51 -18.11 4.97
CA VAL A 85 25.24 -16.94 4.10
C VAL A 85 25.01 -17.39 2.65
N GLY A 86 25.88 -18.26 2.12
CA GLY A 86 25.77 -18.71 0.73
C GLY A 86 24.53 -19.57 0.42
N ARG A 87 23.78 -20.01 1.43
CA ARG A 87 22.53 -20.76 1.26
C ARG A 87 21.28 -19.87 1.34
N GLU A 88 21.43 -18.66 1.86
CA GLU A 88 20.34 -17.71 2.05
C GLU A 88 20.06 -16.96 0.74
N GLN A 89 18.78 -16.68 0.46
CA GLN A 89 18.40 -15.86 -0.69
C GLN A 89 18.34 -14.38 -0.28
N PHE A 90 19.17 -13.56 -0.91
CA PHE A 90 19.23 -12.12 -0.66
C PHE A 90 18.59 -11.33 -1.80
N TYR A 91 18.01 -10.20 -1.43
CA TYR A 91 17.37 -9.28 -2.35
C TYR A 91 18.14 -7.97 -2.39
N SER A 92 18.29 -7.41 -3.59
CA SER A 92 18.91 -6.10 -3.83
C SER A 92 17.88 -5.18 -4.45
N PHE A 93 17.71 -4.00 -3.84
CA PHE A 93 16.81 -2.95 -4.35
C PHE A 93 17.56 -1.74 -4.90
N LYS A 94 18.89 -1.82 -4.98
CA LYS A 94 19.74 -0.75 -5.47
C LYS A 94 19.46 -0.49 -6.96
N GLY A 95 18.94 0.70 -7.28
CA GLY A 95 18.59 1.12 -8.64
C GLY A 95 17.12 0.97 -9.02
N ALA A 96 16.30 0.29 -8.21
CA ALA A 96 14.86 0.22 -8.41
C ALA A 96 14.15 1.30 -7.58
N THR A 97 13.41 2.21 -8.23
CA THR A 97 12.70 3.34 -7.59
C THR A 97 11.36 2.92 -6.94
N LYS A 98 11.35 1.77 -6.24
CA LYS A 98 10.24 1.09 -5.54
C LYS A 98 9.55 -0.02 -6.34
N ILE A 99 9.08 -1.07 -5.64
CA ILE A 99 8.53 -2.33 -6.17
C ILE A 99 6.99 -2.31 -6.22
N ASN A 100 6.35 -2.74 -7.31
CA ASN A 100 4.88 -2.90 -7.29
C ASN A 100 4.49 -4.10 -6.42
N LYS A 101 3.69 -3.88 -5.35
CA LYS A 101 3.25 -4.92 -4.42
C LYS A 101 2.44 -6.03 -5.11
N GLU A 102 1.62 -5.69 -6.11
CA GLU A 102 0.79 -6.67 -6.84
C GLU A 102 1.62 -7.68 -7.63
N ASN A 103 2.82 -7.28 -8.05
CA ASN A 103 3.74 -8.14 -8.79
C ASN A 103 4.72 -8.89 -7.88
N TRP A 104 4.71 -8.61 -6.58
CA TRP A 104 5.62 -9.20 -5.60
C TRP A 104 5.08 -10.53 -5.09
N LYS A 105 5.88 -11.59 -5.19
CA LYS A 105 5.51 -12.95 -4.77
C LYS A 105 6.24 -13.43 -3.50
N GLY A 106 7.14 -12.61 -2.96
CA GLY A 106 7.92 -12.94 -1.77
C GLY A 106 7.30 -12.37 -0.49
N ASP A 107 8.02 -12.55 0.62
CA ASP A 107 7.64 -11.95 1.90
C ASP A 107 7.81 -10.42 1.89
N GLU A 108 7.10 -9.72 2.76
CA GLU A 108 7.20 -8.25 2.88
C GLU A 108 8.49 -7.80 3.59
N LYS A 109 9.18 -8.73 4.25
CA LYS A 109 10.49 -8.56 4.89
C LYS A 109 11.45 -9.58 4.30
N VAL A 110 12.60 -9.11 3.80
CA VAL A 110 13.58 -9.98 3.16
C VAL A 110 15.01 -9.64 3.57
N PRO A 111 15.93 -10.63 3.56
CA PRO A 111 17.36 -10.38 3.74
C PRO A 111 17.89 -9.45 2.64
N GLN A 112 18.45 -8.30 3.02
CA GLN A 112 19.00 -7.34 2.04
C GLN A 112 20.47 -7.62 1.77
N TYR A 113 20.82 -7.75 0.48
CA TYR A 113 22.20 -8.01 0.05
C TYR A 113 23.16 -6.88 0.49
N GLU A 114 22.70 -5.63 0.45
CA GLU A 114 23.50 -4.45 0.78
C GLU A 114 23.85 -4.36 2.27
N SER A 115 23.15 -5.11 3.13
CA SER A 115 23.36 -5.09 4.58
C SER A 115 24.45 -6.07 5.06
N ILE A 116 24.96 -6.93 4.17
CA ILE A 116 25.93 -7.96 4.53
C ILE A 116 27.24 -7.31 4.99
N GLN A 117 27.65 -7.60 6.22
CA GLN A 117 28.89 -7.11 6.82
C GLN A 117 29.66 -8.24 7.51
N ALA A 118 30.97 -8.32 7.26
CA ALA A 118 31.85 -9.23 7.97
C ALA A 118 32.08 -8.74 9.41
N VAL A 119 31.92 -9.64 10.38
CA VAL A 119 32.15 -9.38 11.80
C VAL A 119 33.14 -10.43 12.32
N PRO A 120 34.23 -10.04 12.98
CA PRO A 120 35.15 -11.01 13.57
C PRO A 120 34.43 -11.85 14.62
N CYS A 121 34.70 -13.16 14.63
CA CYS A 121 34.13 -14.06 15.64
C CYS A 121 34.56 -13.60 17.04
N LYS A 122 33.59 -13.45 17.95
CA LYS A 122 33.83 -12.96 19.31
C LYS A 122 34.73 -13.89 20.11
N ASN A 123 34.57 -15.20 19.92
CA ASN A 123 35.31 -16.21 20.68
C ASN A 123 36.78 -16.34 20.24
N CYS A 124 37.07 -16.38 18.93
CA CYS A 124 38.46 -16.45 18.46
C CYS A 124 39.07 -15.10 18.06
N LYS A 125 38.35 -13.98 18.22
CA LYS A 125 38.77 -12.62 17.83
C LYS A 125 39.34 -12.54 16.41
N GLY A 126 38.72 -13.26 15.46
CA GLY A 126 39.18 -13.28 14.07
C GLY A 126 40.38 -14.20 13.76
N LYS A 127 40.92 -14.95 14.72
CA LYS A 127 42.01 -15.90 14.47
C LYS A 127 41.55 -17.17 13.73
N GLY A 128 40.31 -17.60 13.97
CA GLY A 128 39.72 -18.83 13.42
C GLY A 128 40.00 -20.07 14.27
N TYR A 129 40.93 -20.00 15.20
CA TYR A 129 41.31 -21.08 16.11
C TYR A 129 41.48 -20.55 17.53
N LEU A 130 41.35 -21.45 18.50
CA LEU A 130 41.69 -21.22 19.90
C LEU A 130 43.06 -21.85 20.16
N GLU A 131 43.94 -21.09 20.81
CA GLU A 131 45.28 -21.53 21.19
C GLU A 131 45.24 -21.97 22.65
N ASP A 132 45.23 -23.27 22.88
CA ASP A 132 45.37 -23.83 24.22
C ASP A 132 46.80 -24.29 24.45
N ARG A 133 47.29 -24.10 25.69
CA ARG A 133 48.60 -24.61 26.08
C ARG A 133 48.61 -26.12 25.95
N CYS A 134 49.64 -26.66 25.30
CA CYS A 134 49.79 -28.10 25.18
C CYS A 134 49.93 -28.71 26.58
N LYS A 135 48.98 -29.57 26.96
CA LYS A 135 48.95 -30.23 28.28
C LYS A 135 50.21 -31.07 28.54
N THR A 136 50.78 -31.68 27.49
CA THR A 136 51.93 -32.58 27.58
C THR A 136 53.23 -31.86 27.92
N CYS A 137 53.51 -30.70 27.30
CA CYS A 137 54.69 -29.89 27.59
C CYS A 137 54.38 -28.64 28.42
N LYS A 138 53.16 -28.50 28.95
CA LYS A 138 52.69 -27.33 29.70
C LYS A 138 52.98 -25.97 29.03
N GLY A 139 53.07 -25.93 27.71
CA GLY A 139 53.40 -24.71 26.96
C GLY A 139 54.87 -24.51 26.55
N THR A 140 55.81 -25.36 26.99
CA THR A 140 57.25 -25.17 26.71
C THR A 140 57.70 -25.61 25.31
N GLY A 141 56.90 -26.43 24.63
CA GLY A 141 57.25 -27.02 23.33
C GLY A 141 58.26 -28.17 23.41
N LYS A 142 58.95 -28.36 24.54
CA LYS A 142 59.99 -29.38 24.74
C LYS A 142 59.70 -30.25 25.95
N ILE A 143 60.04 -31.53 25.86
CA ILE A 143 60.06 -32.45 27.00
C ILE A 143 61.51 -32.60 27.43
N GLU A 144 61.78 -32.35 28.70
CA GLU A 144 63.10 -32.49 29.30
C GLU A 144 63.12 -33.76 30.15
N GLU A 145 64.01 -34.68 29.80
CA GLU A 145 64.23 -35.92 30.53
C GLU A 145 65.68 -35.94 31.04
N THR A 146 65.88 -36.50 32.22
CA THR A 146 67.23 -36.69 32.78
C THR A 146 67.70 -38.09 32.47
N LEU A 147 68.66 -38.22 31.57
CA LEU A 147 69.28 -39.49 31.24
C LEU A 147 70.46 -39.74 32.17
N THR A 148 70.56 -40.97 32.67
CA THR A 148 71.78 -41.41 33.35
C THR A 148 72.73 -41.95 32.30
N VAL A 149 73.85 -41.28 32.10
CA VAL A 149 74.88 -41.61 31.13
C VAL A 149 76.10 -42.12 31.88
N LEU A 150 76.55 -43.32 31.55
CA LEU A 150 77.78 -43.90 32.09
C LEU A 150 78.95 -43.37 31.27
N VAL A 151 79.94 -42.75 31.91
CA VAL A 151 81.08 -42.12 31.24
C VAL A 151 82.40 -42.71 31.77
N GLY A 152 83.29 -43.09 30.85
CA GLY A 152 84.59 -43.69 31.16
C GLY A 152 84.56 -45.20 31.38
N GLU A 153 85.74 -45.82 31.51
CA GLU A 153 85.90 -47.27 31.74
C GLU A 153 85.32 -47.73 33.09
N GLU A 154 85.36 -46.86 34.09
CA GLU A 154 84.78 -47.10 35.43
C GLU A 154 83.25 -46.95 35.49
N GLN A 155 82.60 -46.58 34.37
CA GLN A 155 81.15 -46.39 34.27
C GLN A 155 80.57 -45.41 35.31
N ASN A 156 81.24 -44.27 35.50
CA ASN A 156 80.75 -43.25 36.42
C ASN A 156 79.40 -42.68 35.93
N LYS A 157 78.39 -42.67 36.81
CA LYS A 157 77.02 -42.23 36.50
C LYS A 157 76.93 -40.70 36.50
N GLU A 158 76.88 -40.11 35.32
CA GLU A 158 76.53 -38.71 35.14
C GLU A 158 75.05 -38.56 34.77
N LYS A 159 74.38 -37.52 35.26
CA LYS A 159 73.03 -37.16 34.82
C LYS A 159 73.13 -36.08 33.74
N LYS A 160 72.76 -36.40 32.51
CA LYS A 160 72.72 -35.44 31.39
C LYS A 160 71.27 -35.16 31.03
N GLN A 161 70.96 -33.89 30.79
CA GLN A 161 69.64 -33.49 30.32
C GLN A 161 69.51 -33.78 28.83
N PHE A 162 68.42 -34.44 28.46
CA PHE A 162 68.02 -34.67 27.07
C PHE A 162 66.71 -33.94 26.83
N SER A 163 66.70 -33.10 25.79
CA SER A 163 65.53 -32.32 25.42
C SER A 163 65.12 -32.68 24.00
N TYR A 164 63.85 -33.01 23.83
CA TYR A 164 63.27 -33.29 22.51
C TYR A 164 61.94 -32.56 22.34
N SER A 165 61.59 -32.32 21.07
CA SER A 165 60.35 -31.64 20.71
C SER A 165 59.14 -32.45 21.17
N CYS A 166 58.19 -31.79 21.84
CA CYS A 166 56.98 -32.45 22.31
C CYS A 166 56.16 -32.97 21.13
N GLY A 167 56.00 -34.29 21.01
CA GLY A 167 55.26 -34.92 19.91
C GLY A 167 53.78 -34.52 19.81
N ALA A 168 53.17 -34.06 20.92
CA ALA A 168 51.77 -33.64 20.93
C ALA A 168 51.53 -32.23 20.36
N CYS A 169 52.55 -31.36 20.34
CA CYS A 169 52.46 -30.01 19.76
C CYS A 169 53.55 -29.73 18.72
N TYR A 170 54.30 -30.76 18.34
CA TYR A 170 55.41 -30.70 17.38
C TYR A 170 56.42 -29.57 17.66
N GLY A 171 56.71 -29.29 18.93
CA GLY A 171 57.66 -28.24 19.32
C GLY A 171 57.07 -26.84 19.54
N THR A 172 55.80 -26.60 19.21
CA THR A 172 55.21 -25.24 19.23
C THR A 172 54.73 -24.79 20.62
N GLY A 173 54.53 -25.72 21.55
CA GLY A 173 54.01 -25.43 22.90
C GLY A 173 52.50 -25.24 22.98
N ASN A 174 51.80 -25.02 21.87
CA ASN A 174 50.36 -24.77 21.82
C ASN A 174 49.64 -25.79 20.92
N LYS A 175 48.37 -26.05 21.20
CA LYS A 175 47.46 -26.76 20.28
C LYS A 175 46.46 -25.77 19.73
N THR A 176 46.31 -25.77 18.40
CA THR A 176 45.30 -24.98 17.71
C THR A 176 44.09 -25.85 17.44
N GLU A 177 42.98 -25.54 18.10
CA GLU A 177 41.69 -26.16 17.77
C GLU A 177 40.84 -25.17 16.95
N PRO A 178 40.17 -25.63 15.88
CA PRO A 178 39.28 -24.76 15.12
C PRO A 178 38.19 -24.22 16.05
N CYS A 179 37.96 -22.91 16.00
CA CYS A 179 36.96 -22.30 16.85
C CYS A 179 35.58 -22.88 16.53
N LYS A 180 34.92 -23.48 17.53
CA LYS A 180 33.63 -24.15 17.37
C LYS A 180 32.51 -23.21 16.91
N GLU A 181 32.59 -21.94 17.29
CA GLU A 181 31.56 -20.93 16.97
C GLU A 181 31.64 -20.48 15.50
N CYS A 182 32.84 -20.23 14.97
CA CYS A 182 33.03 -19.83 13.57
C CYS A 182 33.43 -20.98 12.64
N GLY A 183 33.60 -22.20 13.16
CA GLY A 183 34.04 -23.36 12.39
C GLY A 183 35.38 -23.20 11.68
N GLY A 184 36.31 -22.38 12.21
CA GLY A 184 37.58 -22.09 11.53
C GLY A 184 37.58 -20.86 10.61
N HIS A 185 36.41 -20.27 10.30
CA HIS A 185 36.29 -19.26 9.24
C HIS A 185 36.74 -17.83 9.58
N LYS A 186 37.23 -17.58 10.80
CA LYS A 186 37.69 -16.27 11.32
C LYS A 186 36.57 -15.23 11.49
N ASN A 187 35.80 -14.99 10.43
CA ASN A 187 34.71 -14.05 10.37
C ASN A 187 33.35 -14.75 10.32
N MET A 188 32.38 -14.13 10.99
CA MET A 188 30.97 -14.36 10.78
C MET A 188 30.43 -13.22 9.89
N TYR A 189 29.20 -13.36 9.41
CA TYR A 189 28.56 -12.34 8.60
C TYR A 189 27.25 -11.96 9.27
N LYS A 190 27.04 -10.65 9.45
CA LYS A 190 25.77 -10.09 9.83
C LYS A 190 25.05 -9.55 8.61
N TYR A 191 23.73 -9.68 8.60
CA TYR A 191 22.88 -9.02 7.61
C TYR A 191 21.54 -8.66 8.24
N ASP A 192 20.89 -7.70 7.63
CA ASP A 192 19.62 -7.14 8.06
C ASP A 192 18.48 -7.70 7.22
N ILE A 193 17.42 -8.14 7.89
CA ILE A 193 16.13 -8.41 7.26
C ILE A 193 15.34 -7.10 7.34
N LEU A 194 15.07 -6.54 6.17
CA LEU A 194 14.46 -5.23 6.02
C LEU A 194 13.19 -5.32 5.16
N PRO A 195 12.25 -4.38 5.35
CA PRO A 195 11.04 -4.34 4.54
C PRO A 195 11.34 -4.06 3.06
N VAL A 196 10.54 -4.68 2.18
CA VAL A 196 10.60 -4.43 0.73
C VAL A 196 10.12 -3.00 0.44
N PRO A 197 10.85 -2.20 -0.36
CA PRO A 197 10.47 -0.82 -0.66
C PRO A 197 9.35 -0.76 -1.71
N PHE A 198 8.10 -1.03 -1.30
CA PHE A 198 6.96 -1.02 -2.21
C PHE A 198 6.64 0.38 -2.76
N LYS A 199 6.12 0.43 -3.99
CA LYS A 199 5.54 1.63 -4.60
C LYS A 199 4.30 1.96 -3.80
N THR A 200 4.34 3.12 -3.15
CA THR A 200 3.14 3.82 -2.72
C THR A 200 2.41 4.25 -3.98
N VAL A 201 1.43 3.45 -4.43
CA VAL A 201 0.52 3.88 -5.49
C VAL A 201 -0.39 4.93 -4.88
N ILE A 202 -0.13 6.20 -5.21
CA ILE A 202 -0.96 7.32 -4.79
C ILE A 202 -2.09 7.44 -5.81
N THR A 203 -3.08 6.58 -5.69
CA THR A 203 -4.38 6.83 -6.34
C THR A 203 -5.30 7.32 -5.23
N GLY A 204 -5.75 8.57 -5.33
CA GLY A 204 -6.93 8.99 -4.59
C GLY A 204 -8.08 8.15 -5.12
N VAL A 205 -8.48 7.12 -4.38
CA VAL A 205 -9.61 6.27 -4.75
C VAL A 205 -10.85 7.10 -4.43
N PRO A 206 -11.65 7.51 -5.43
CA PRO A 206 -12.88 8.21 -5.16
C PRO A 206 -13.87 7.23 -4.55
N ILE A 207 -14.41 7.59 -3.39
CA ILE A 207 -15.51 6.88 -2.77
C ILE A 207 -16.73 7.75 -2.91
N LEU A 208 -17.67 7.29 -3.73
CA LEU A 208 -18.96 7.92 -3.95
C LEU A 208 -20.06 7.01 -3.44
N HIS A 209 -20.96 7.55 -2.63
CA HIS A 209 -22.21 6.91 -2.26
C HIS A 209 -23.36 7.76 -2.78
N SER A 210 -24.19 7.23 -3.67
CA SER A 210 -25.40 7.90 -4.14
C SER A 210 -26.64 7.35 -3.43
N SER A 211 -27.59 8.22 -3.11
CA SER A 211 -28.91 7.79 -2.67
C SER A 211 -29.82 7.40 -3.84
N ALA A 212 -29.44 7.76 -5.08
CA ALA A 212 -30.06 7.26 -6.29
C ALA A 212 -29.50 5.88 -6.63
N GLN A 213 -30.36 4.90 -6.88
CA GLN A 213 -29.93 3.58 -7.36
C GLN A 213 -29.49 3.69 -8.83
N THR A 214 -28.22 4.04 -9.06
CA THR A 214 -27.68 4.27 -10.39
C THR A 214 -26.53 3.32 -10.71
N LYS A 215 -26.48 2.81 -11.94
CA LYS A 215 -25.34 2.02 -12.45
C LYS A 215 -24.11 2.88 -12.74
N TYR A 216 -24.25 4.21 -12.70
CA TYR A 216 -23.21 5.18 -13.06
C TYR A 216 -22.34 5.62 -11.87
N GLU A 217 -22.52 5.06 -10.67
CA GLU A 217 -21.77 5.52 -9.49
C GLU A 217 -20.25 5.54 -9.70
N LYS A 218 -19.70 4.55 -10.40
CA LYS A 218 -18.26 4.51 -10.71
C LYS A 218 -17.85 5.63 -11.66
N GLU A 219 -18.57 5.80 -12.77
CA GLU A 219 -18.29 6.86 -13.74
C GLU A 219 -18.44 8.25 -13.10
N ILE A 220 -19.51 8.46 -12.33
CA ILE A 220 -19.75 9.70 -11.58
C ILE A 220 -18.61 9.94 -10.58
N GLY A 221 -18.14 8.90 -9.89
CA GLY A 221 -17.05 8.99 -8.92
C GLY A 221 -15.72 9.38 -9.57
N ASP A 222 -15.36 8.76 -10.69
CA ASP A 222 -14.14 9.06 -11.44
C ASP A 222 -14.18 10.48 -12.03
N ASP A 223 -15.31 10.86 -12.64
CA ASP A 223 -15.55 12.19 -13.19
C ASP A 223 -15.50 13.26 -12.09
N LEU A 224 -16.18 13.05 -10.96
CA LEU A 224 -16.11 13.95 -9.80
C LEU A 224 -14.70 14.10 -9.27
N HIS A 225 -13.92 13.01 -9.21
CA HIS A 225 -12.54 13.09 -8.76
C HIS A 225 -11.70 14.02 -9.65
N SER A 226 -11.91 13.93 -10.97
CA SER A 226 -11.18 14.74 -11.95
C SER A 226 -11.65 16.20 -12.03
N MET A 227 -12.94 16.45 -11.73
CA MET A 227 -13.61 17.73 -11.95
C MET A 227 -14.25 18.30 -10.66
N ILE A 228 -13.69 17.97 -9.49
CA ILE A 228 -14.31 18.36 -8.20
C ILE A 228 -14.39 19.88 -8.01
N GLU A 229 -13.52 20.65 -8.67
CA GLU A 229 -13.54 22.12 -8.66
C GLU A 229 -14.62 22.72 -9.58
N ASP A 230 -15.09 21.92 -10.54
CA ASP A 230 -16.11 22.29 -11.51
C ASP A 230 -17.52 21.89 -11.07
N VAL A 231 -17.65 21.13 -9.99
CA VAL A 231 -18.93 20.76 -9.37
C VAL A 231 -19.04 21.42 -8.00
N GLU A 232 -20.10 22.20 -7.79
CA GLU A 232 -20.32 22.83 -6.49
C GLU A 232 -20.99 21.83 -5.54
N GLY A 233 -20.34 21.61 -4.40
CA GLY A 233 -20.80 20.73 -3.32
C GLY A 233 -20.50 21.33 -1.95
N ILE A 234 -21.20 20.83 -0.93
CA ILE A 234 -21.08 21.32 0.44
C ILE A 234 -20.03 20.50 1.17
N ARG A 235 -19.07 21.17 1.79
CA ARG A 235 -17.96 20.54 2.49
C ARG A 235 -18.26 20.41 3.97
N PHE A 236 -17.93 19.27 4.55
CA PHE A 236 -18.08 18.96 5.96
C PHE A 236 -16.77 18.45 6.53
N SER A 237 -16.47 18.81 7.79
CA SER A 237 -15.26 18.33 8.47
C SER A 237 -15.38 16.86 8.87
N ASP A 238 -16.58 16.44 9.26
CA ASP A 238 -16.85 15.11 9.77
C ASP A 238 -18.31 14.67 9.53
N PHE A 239 -18.58 13.38 9.71
CA PHE A 239 -19.91 12.81 9.52
C PHE A 239 -20.93 13.26 10.56
N LYS A 240 -20.51 13.71 11.76
CA LYS A 240 -21.44 14.21 12.77
C LYS A 240 -22.01 15.57 12.34
N GLU A 241 -21.15 16.43 11.80
CA GLU A 241 -21.55 17.69 11.18
C GLU A 241 -22.47 17.43 9.99
N LEU A 242 -22.09 16.53 9.08
CA LEU A 242 -22.89 16.17 7.91
C LEU A 242 -24.27 15.62 8.29
N GLU A 243 -24.36 14.71 9.26
CA GLU A 243 -25.65 14.18 9.75
C GLU A 243 -26.55 15.31 10.29
N SER A 244 -25.99 16.22 11.09
CA SER A 244 -26.78 17.30 11.73
C SER A 244 -27.21 18.42 10.78
N LYS A 245 -26.43 18.68 9.73
CA LYS A 245 -26.64 19.85 8.85
C LYS A 245 -27.12 19.50 7.45
N SER A 246 -27.07 18.23 7.02
CA SER A 246 -27.41 17.80 5.66
C SER A 246 -28.81 18.25 5.22
N GLU A 247 -29.84 18.07 6.05
CA GLU A 247 -31.20 18.49 5.74
C GLU A 247 -31.32 20.00 5.54
N ALA A 248 -30.74 20.79 6.45
CA ALA A 248 -30.73 22.25 6.33
C ALA A 248 -29.95 22.74 5.10
N SER A 249 -28.90 21.99 4.73
CA SER A 249 -27.98 22.32 3.64
C SER A 249 -28.56 22.02 2.26
N LEU A 250 -29.24 20.86 2.12
CA LEU A 250 -29.94 20.45 0.90
C LEU A 250 -31.33 21.11 0.78
N GLY A 251 -31.97 21.41 1.91
CA GLY A 251 -33.36 21.86 1.97
C GLY A 251 -34.38 20.73 1.75
N TYR A 252 -33.93 19.48 1.80
CA TYR A 252 -34.75 18.27 1.74
C TYR A 252 -33.99 17.11 2.39
N MET A 253 -34.73 16.11 2.86
CA MET A 253 -34.17 14.86 3.38
C MET A 253 -35.16 13.73 3.09
N ASN A 254 -34.66 12.61 2.57
CA ASN A 254 -35.46 11.42 2.32
C ASN A 254 -34.79 10.21 3.01
N LYS A 255 -35.52 9.08 3.13
CA LYS A 255 -35.00 7.88 3.81
C LYS A 255 -33.75 7.28 3.12
N ASN A 256 -33.62 7.43 1.80
CA ASN A 256 -32.46 6.93 1.05
C ASN A 256 -31.21 7.77 1.34
N ILE A 257 -31.34 9.09 1.45
CA ILE A 257 -30.25 10.01 1.81
C ILE A 257 -29.74 9.65 3.20
N SER A 258 -30.62 9.48 4.21
CA SER A 258 -30.18 9.09 5.55
C SER A 258 -29.45 7.74 5.58
N LYS A 259 -29.92 6.76 4.80
CA LYS A 259 -29.22 5.46 4.64
C LYS A 259 -27.85 5.61 3.98
N THR A 260 -27.76 6.47 2.96
CA THR A 260 -26.53 6.75 2.22
C THR A 260 -25.49 7.41 3.12
N ILE A 261 -25.91 8.35 3.97
CA ILE A 261 -25.06 8.95 5.01
C ILE A 261 -24.50 7.87 5.94
N GLY A 262 -25.35 6.95 6.41
CA GLY A 262 -24.93 5.84 7.27
C GLY A 262 -23.95 4.87 6.60
N ALA A 263 -24.17 4.55 5.32
CA ALA A 263 -23.26 3.73 4.53
C ALA A 263 -21.90 4.41 4.34
N ALA A 264 -21.90 5.67 3.88
CA ALA A 264 -20.69 6.46 3.69
C ALA A 264 -19.90 6.63 5.00
N ARG A 265 -20.59 6.83 6.13
CA ARG A 265 -19.97 6.89 7.46
C ARG A 265 -19.29 5.59 7.84
N SER A 266 -19.91 4.46 7.50
CA SER A 266 -19.37 3.14 7.81
C SER A 266 -18.10 2.87 7.03
N ASP A 267 -18.08 3.21 5.74
CA ASP A 267 -16.88 3.04 4.90
C ASP A 267 -15.78 4.05 5.24
N TYR A 268 -16.14 5.30 5.55
CA TYR A 268 -15.18 6.28 6.07
C TYR A 268 -14.47 5.78 7.33
N LYS A 269 -15.22 5.23 8.30
CA LYS A 269 -14.65 4.64 9.53
C LYS A 269 -13.78 3.41 9.26
N LYS A 270 -14.09 2.60 8.23
CA LYS A 270 -13.24 1.47 7.83
C LYS A 270 -11.89 1.99 7.34
N HIS A 271 -11.90 3.01 6.49
CA HIS A 271 -10.67 3.62 5.95
C HIS A 271 -9.89 4.42 6.99
N GLU A 272 -10.55 5.04 7.97
CA GLU A 272 -9.88 5.73 9.08
C GLU A 272 -9.14 4.78 10.02
N LYS A 273 -9.67 3.56 10.21
CA LYS A 273 -9.06 2.51 11.04
C LYS A 273 -8.00 1.69 10.30
N ASP A 274 -7.97 1.79 8.98
CA ASP A 274 -7.03 1.06 8.14
C ASP A 274 -5.69 1.79 8.13
N ASN A 275 -4.64 1.15 8.64
CA ASN A 275 -3.28 1.71 8.68
C ASN A 275 -2.73 2.01 7.26
N ASP A 276 -3.35 1.41 6.24
CA ASP A 276 -2.98 1.52 4.84
C ASP A 276 -3.80 2.56 4.08
N SER A 277 -4.71 3.25 4.75
CA SER A 277 -5.61 4.21 4.15
C SER A 277 -5.50 5.56 4.86
N GLN A 278 -5.40 6.63 4.08
CA GLN A 278 -5.48 7.99 4.58
C GLN A 278 -6.58 8.73 3.82
N ILE A 279 -7.58 9.25 4.53
CA ILE A 279 -8.56 10.16 3.94
C ILE A 279 -7.85 11.47 3.57
N THR A 280 -8.01 11.89 2.33
CA THR A 280 -7.27 13.04 1.76
C THR A 280 -8.13 14.28 1.52
N THR A 281 -9.44 14.11 1.47
CA THR A 281 -10.38 15.21 1.24
C THR A 281 -11.33 15.34 2.42
N GLN A 282 -11.91 16.53 2.57
CA GLN A 282 -13.14 16.69 3.33
C GLN A 282 -14.27 15.85 2.74
N ILE A 283 -15.35 15.70 3.50
CA ILE A 283 -16.55 15.01 3.04
C ILE A 283 -17.37 16.02 2.23
N TYR A 284 -17.68 15.66 0.99
CA TYR A 284 -18.52 16.45 0.11
C TYR A 284 -19.93 15.88 0.09
N LEU A 285 -20.92 16.76 0.19
CA LEU A 285 -22.33 16.47 -0.05
C LEU A 285 -22.77 17.21 -1.30
N PHE A 286 -23.22 16.47 -2.30
CA PHE A 286 -23.73 17.01 -3.54
C PHE A 286 -25.23 16.80 -3.63
N PRO A 287 -26.01 17.85 -3.93
CA PRO A 287 -27.41 17.68 -4.28
C PRO A 287 -27.51 16.92 -5.61
N MET A 288 -28.42 15.95 -5.67
CA MET A 288 -28.65 15.12 -6.85
C MET A 288 -30.12 15.16 -7.25
N ILE A 289 -30.39 15.18 -8.55
CA ILE A 289 -31.75 15.05 -9.08
C ILE A 289 -31.78 13.84 -10.01
N GLN A 290 -32.73 12.94 -9.79
CA GLN A 290 -33.06 11.85 -10.69
C GLN A 290 -34.37 12.18 -11.41
N MET A 291 -34.37 12.18 -12.73
CA MET A 291 -35.54 12.47 -13.56
C MET A 291 -35.91 11.22 -14.35
N PHE A 292 -37.15 10.77 -14.20
CA PHE A 292 -37.70 9.66 -14.96
C PHE A 292 -38.39 10.20 -16.20
N CYS A 293 -37.86 9.82 -17.35
CA CYS A 293 -38.29 10.34 -18.64
C CYS A 293 -38.90 9.23 -19.49
N GLU A 294 -39.89 9.59 -20.29
CA GLU A 294 -40.53 8.66 -21.24
C GLU A 294 -40.74 9.36 -22.58
N THR A 295 -40.18 8.78 -23.63
CA THR A 295 -40.27 9.28 -25.01
C THR A 295 -41.67 9.10 -25.59
N LYS A 296 -41.98 9.78 -26.72
CA LYS A 296 -43.28 9.59 -27.43
C LYS A 296 -43.53 8.13 -27.84
N ARG A 297 -42.46 7.36 -28.02
CA ARG A 297 -42.52 5.94 -28.41
C ARG A 297 -42.50 4.97 -27.22
N GLY A 298 -42.64 5.49 -26.00
CA GLY A 298 -42.70 4.67 -24.78
C GLY A 298 -41.35 4.14 -24.28
N GLN A 299 -40.22 4.51 -24.91
CA GLN A 299 -38.91 4.24 -24.33
C GLN A 299 -38.74 5.05 -23.05
N LYS A 300 -38.50 4.37 -21.93
CA LYS A 300 -38.19 4.95 -20.63
C LYS A 300 -36.69 5.09 -20.45
N PHE A 301 -36.27 6.19 -19.85
CA PHE A 301 -34.88 6.47 -19.52
C PHE A 301 -34.81 7.37 -18.29
N GLU A 302 -33.63 7.44 -17.69
CA GLU A 302 -33.35 8.21 -16.49
C GLU A 302 -32.25 9.22 -16.76
N LEU A 303 -32.41 10.40 -16.19
CA LEU A 303 -31.40 11.44 -16.15
C LEU A 303 -30.98 11.65 -14.72
N TYR A 304 -29.68 11.78 -14.50
CA TYR A 304 -29.12 12.13 -13.20
C TYR A 304 -28.37 13.44 -13.34
N SER A 305 -28.63 14.35 -12.41
CA SER A 305 -27.87 15.59 -12.28
C SER A 305 -27.22 15.66 -10.91
N LEU A 306 -25.99 16.12 -10.86
CA LEU A 306 -25.23 16.25 -9.61
C LEU A 306 -24.52 17.60 -9.53
N GLY A 307 -24.72 18.35 -8.45
CA GLY A 307 -24.12 19.67 -8.22
C GLY A 307 -25.16 20.78 -8.07
N SER A 308 -24.72 22.03 -7.94
CA SER A 308 -25.61 23.19 -7.73
C SER A 308 -26.30 23.66 -9.02
N GLY A 309 -27.25 24.59 -8.90
CA GLY A 309 -27.84 25.27 -10.06
C GLY A 309 -26.84 26.04 -10.93
N ASN A 310 -25.68 26.44 -10.40
CA ASN A 310 -24.66 27.10 -11.19
C ASN A 310 -23.73 26.09 -11.88
N LYS A 311 -23.34 25.04 -11.15
CA LYS A 311 -22.30 24.08 -11.53
C LYS A 311 -22.75 22.65 -11.24
N PHE A 312 -23.18 21.95 -12.28
CA PHE A 312 -23.64 20.56 -12.21
C PHE A 312 -23.26 19.73 -13.43
N MET A 313 -23.19 18.42 -13.22
CA MET A 313 -22.97 17.39 -14.22
C MET A 313 -24.25 16.64 -14.55
N THR A 314 -24.36 16.08 -15.76
CA THR A 314 -25.52 15.30 -16.21
C THR A 314 -25.12 13.94 -16.78
N TYR A 315 -25.83 12.89 -16.36
CA TYR A 315 -25.66 11.50 -16.80
C TYR A 315 -27.00 10.92 -17.25
N SER A 316 -26.98 9.90 -18.11
CA SER A 316 -28.19 9.31 -18.66
C SER A 316 -27.98 7.88 -19.13
N ASN A 317 -29.03 7.06 -19.02
CA ASN A 317 -29.11 5.73 -19.63
C ASN A 317 -29.85 5.68 -20.98
N PHE A 318 -30.10 6.84 -21.60
CA PHE A 318 -30.88 6.96 -22.82
C PHE A 318 -30.34 6.16 -23.99
#